data_AF-A0A7W0R925-F1
#
_entry.id   AF-A0A7W0R925-F1
#
_cell.length_a   1.000
_cell.length_b   1.000
_cell.length_c   1.000
_cell.angle_alpha   90.00
_cell.angle_beta   90.00
_cell.angle_gamma   90.00
#
_symmetry.space_group_name_H-M   'P 1'
#
loop_
_entity.id
_entity.type
_entity.pdbx_description
1 polymer ?
#
loop_
_entity_poly.entity_id
_entity_poly.type
_entity_poly.pdbx_seq_one_letter_code
_entity_poly.pdbx_strand_id
1 'polypeptide(L)'
;VQERFRGRGLRLYVTDDVAGVEIGGALKNVIAIAAGVVEGLGLGHNALAALITRGLAEVSRLACAEGARRETLAGLSGLGDLVLTCTGDLSRNRRVGMELGRGRRLDEILAGMRMVAEGIRTTHAALALGTKHGVELPIAAQMKDVLDGRCSPAEGVEALMGRRQRAEVDG
;
A
#
# COMPACT_ATOMS: atom_id res chain seq x y z
N VAL A 1 -28.52 -3.71 3.83
CA VAL A 1 -27.28 -3.41 4.60
C VAL A 1 -27.13 -1.91 4.87
N GLN A 2 -27.20 -1.05 3.85
CA GLN A 2 -26.94 0.39 3.98
C GLN A 2 -27.80 1.12 5.03
N GLU A 3 -29.10 0.86 5.12
CA GLU A 3 -29.98 1.50 6.12
C GLU A 3 -29.66 1.13 7.57
N ARG A 4 -29.01 -0.02 7.81
CA ARG A 4 -28.66 -0.49 9.16
C ARG A 4 -27.38 0.14 9.72
N PHE A 5 -26.55 0.75 8.88
CA PHE A 5 -25.24 1.33 9.27
C PHE A 5 -25.16 2.84 9.04
N ARG A 6 -26.24 3.51 8.60
CA ARG A 6 -26.25 4.97 8.44
C ARG A 6 -26.39 5.66 9.81
N GLY A 7 -25.60 6.71 10.04
CA GLY A 7 -25.69 7.57 11.23
C GLY A 7 -25.29 9.02 10.90
N ARG A 8 -25.55 9.97 11.81
CA ARG A 8 -25.31 11.41 11.56
C ARG A 8 -23.84 11.76 11.23
N GLY A 9 -22.88 10.92 11.59
CA GLY A 9 -21.45 11.07 11.26
C GLY A 9 -20.89 10.05 10.26
N LEU A 10 -21.70 9.14 9.72
CA LEU A 10 -21.24 8.07 8.83
C LEU A 10 -22.10 8.03 7.55
N ARG A 11 -21.54 8.56 6.46
CA ARG A 11 -22.16 8.55 5.14
C ARG A 11 -21.67 7.34 4.35
N LEU A 12 -22.60 6.46 3.96
CA LEU A 12 -22.28 5.25 3.21
C LEU A 12 -22.45 5.44 1.71
N TYR A 13 -21.43 5.07 0.95
CA TYR A 13 -21.42 5.00 -0.50
C TYR A 13 -21.48 3.53 -0.93
N VAL A 14 -22.34 3.21 -1.90
CA VAL A 14 -22.53 1.83 -2.38
C VAL A 14 -21.90 1.71 -3.76
N THR A 15 -21.21 0.59 -3.98
CA THR A 15 -20.66 0.19 -5.28
C THR A 15 -20.92 -1.30 -5.45
N ASP A 16 -21.18 -1.72 -6.68
CA ASP A 16 -21.22 -3.13 -7.11
C ASP A 16 -19.84 -3.64 -7.56
N ASP A 17 -18.83 -2.76 -7.58
CA ASP A 17 -17.43 -3.11 -7.89
C ASP A 17 -16.72 -3.68 -6.65
N VAL A 18 -17.02 -4.95 -6.36
CA VAL A 18 -16.43 -5.70 -5.24
C VAL A 18 -14.92 -5.84 -5.41
N ALA A 19 -14.46 -6.15 -6.63
CA ALA A 19 -13.03 -6.32 -6.92
C ALA A 19 -12.24 -5.04 -6.61
N GLY A 20 -12.73 -3.86 -7.01
CA GLY A 20 -12.08 -2.59 -6.72
C GLY A 20 -11.98 -2.28 -5.24
N VAL A 21 -13.04 -2.58 -4.47
CA VAL A 21 -13.05 -2.38 -3.01
C VAL A 21 -12.10 -3.35 -2.30
N GLU A 22 -12.12 -4.63 -2.65
CA GLU A 22 -11.28 -5.65 -2.00
C GLU A 22 -9.80 -5.44 -2.30
N ILE A 23 -9.45 -5.24 -3.57
CA ILE A 23 -8.05 -5.04 -3.98
C ILE A 23 -7.53 -3.71 -3.45
N GLY A 24 -8.33 -2.63 -3.54
CA GLY A 24 -7.97 -1.33 -2.97
C GLY A 24 -7.72 -1.40 -1.47
N GLY A 25 -8.66 -2.00 -0.73
CA GLY A 25 -8.57 -2.17 0.72
C GLY A 25 -7.42 -3.08 1.17
N ALA A 26 -7.08 -4.10 0.39
CA ALA A 26 -5.96 -4.99 0.69
C ALA A 26 -4.62 -4.32 0.38
N LEU A 27 -4.41 -3.84 -0.84
CA LEU A 27 -3.10 -3.35 -1.30
C LEU A 27 -2.68 -2.04 -0.65
N LYS A 28 -3.62 -1.22 -0.14
CA LYS A 28 -3.26 -0.02 0.65
C LYS A 28 -2.32 -0.35 1.81
N ASN A 29 -2.46 -1.55 2.41
CA ASN A 29 -1.64 -1.97 3.54
C ASN A 29 -0.18 -2.18 3.13
N VAL A 30 0.08 -2.62 1.91
CA VAL A 30 1.43 -2.75 1.34
C VAL A 30 2.05 -1.36 1.16
N ILE A 31 1.29 -0.45 0.55
CA ILE A 31 1.75 0.93 0.35
C ILE A 31 1.97 1.65 1.70
N ALA A 32 1.15 1.36 2.71
CA ALA A 32 1.32 1.90 4.04
C ALA A 32 2.62 1.44 4.72
N ILE A 33 3.07 0.20 4.51
CA ILE A 33 4.40 -0.25 4.98
C ILE A 33 5.49 0.59 4.29
N ALA A 34 5.41 0.75 2.96
CA ALA A 34 6.36 1.57 2.23
C ALA A 34 6.36 3.04 2.70
N ALA A 35 5.19 3.59 3.00
CA ALA A 35 5.03 4.95 3.54
C ALA A 35 5.71 5.08 4.90
N GLY A 36 5.54 4.08 5.76
CA GLY A 36 6.25 3.99 7.02
C GLY A 36 7.76 3.96 6.83
N VAL A 37 8.28 3.19 5.86
CA VAL A 37 9.71 3.14 5.56
C VAL A 37 10.25 4.52 5.16
N VAL A 38 9.55 5.22 4.27
CA VAL A 38 9.91 6.59 3.84
C VAL A 38 10.02 7.55 5.03
N GLU A 39 9.10 7.42 5.98
CA GLU A 39 9.11 8.22 7.21
C GLU A 39 10.20 7.79 8.20
N GLY A 40 10.40 6.48 8.39
CA GLY A 40 11.45 5.93 9.24
C GLY A 40 12.85 6.33 8.79
N LEU A 41 13.04 6.50 7.47
CA LEU A 41 14.26 7.00 6.84
C LEU A 41 14.37 8.54 6.83
N GLY A 42 13.33 9.27 7.24
CA GLY A 42 13.36 10.73 7.33
C GLY A 42 13.34 11.46 5.97
N LEU A 43 12.78 10.86 4.91
CA LEU A 43 12.83 11.42 3.55
C LEU A 43 11.83 12.57 3.29
N GLY A 44 10.90 12.79 4.23
CA GLY A 44 9.96 13.92 4.22
C GLY A 44 8.72 13.73 3.34
N HIS A 45 7.86 14.75 3.37
CA HIS A 45 6.50 14.69 2.81
C HIS A 45 6.45 14.58 1.28
N ASN A 46 7.44 15.12 0.56
CA ASN A 46 7.48 15.03 -0.90
C ASN A 46 7.71 13.58 -1.36
N ALA A 47 8.61 12.86 -0.70
CA ALA A 47 8.85 11.44 -0.98
C ALA A 47 7.60 10.60 -0.63
N LEU A 48 6.94 10.92 0.48
CA LEU A 48 5.69 10.26 0.88
C LEU A 48 4.57 10.48 -0.15
N ALA A 49 4.37 11.72 -0.60
CA ALA A 49 3.36 12.03 -1.61
C ALA A 49 3.65 11.30 -2.93
N ALA A 50 4.89 11.33 -3.41
CA ALA A 50 5.30 10.61 -4.62
C ALA A 50 5.06 9.10 -4.49
N LEU A 51 5.37 8.51 -3.32
CA LEU A 51 5.11 7.10 -3.05
C LEU A 51 3.62 6.78 -3.08
N ILE A 52 2.77 7.58 -2.42
CA ILE A 52 1.32 7.35 -2.39
C ILE A 52 0.74 7.39 -3.80
N THR A 53 1.13 8.38 -4.62
CA THR A 53 0.68 8.50 -6.01
C THR A 53 1.08 7.29 -6.84
N ARG A 54 2.35 6.86 -6.76
CA ARG A 54 2.84 5.67 -7.48
C ARG A 54 2.19 4.38 -6.96
N GLY A 55 1.96 4.31 -5.65
CA GLY A 55 1.26 3.20 -5.00
C GLY A 55 -0.16 3.06 -5.51
N LEU A 56 -0.92 4.17 -5.60
CA LEU A 56 -2.27 4.15 -6.15
C LEU A 56 -2.28 3.66 -7.60
N ALA A 57 -1.29 4.04 -8.42
CA ALA A 57 -1.18 3.56 -9.79
C ALA A 57 -0.94 2.04 -9.85
N GLU A 58 -0.08 1.48 -8.98
CA GLU A 58 0.12 0.03 -8.85
C GLU A 58 -1.14 -0.71 -8.44
N VAL A 59 -1.83 -0.22 -7.41
CA VAL A 59 -3.10 -0.79 -6.95
C VAL A 59 -4.14 -0.75 -8.07
N SER A 60 -4.24 0.38 -8.76
CA SER A 60 -5.22 0.58 -9.84
C SER A 60 -4.98 -0.37 -11.01
N ARG A 61 -3.72 -0.54 -11.45
CA ARG A 61 -3.38 -1.51 -12.51
C ARG A 61 -3.80 -2.93 -12.15
N LEU A 62 -3.47 -3.38 -10.93
CA LEU A 62 -3.82 -4.73 -10.51
C LEU A 62 -5.33 -4.91 -10.38
N ALA A 63 -6.01 -3.93 -9.77
CA ALA A 63 -7.46 -3.97 -9.62
C ALA A 63 -8.17 -4.02 -10.98
N CYS A 64 -7.74 -3.20 -11.94
CA CYS A 64 -8.32 -3.22 -13.29
C CYS A 64 -8.07 -4.54 -14.01
N ALA A 65 -6.91 -5.18 -13.79
CA ALA A 65 -6.62 -6.51 -14.35
C ALA A 65 -7.51 -7.62 -13.79
N GLU A 66 -8.15 -7.39 -12.63
CA GLU A 66 -9.18 -8.24 -12.00
C GLU A 66 -10.62 -7.77 -12.33
N GLY A 67 -10.77 -6.83 -13.27
CA GLY A 67 -12.08 -6.33 -13.72
C GLY A 67 -12.66 -5.18 -12.89
N ALA A 68 -11.89 -4.57 -11.99
CA ALA A 68 -12.34 -3.41 -11.24
C ALA A 68 -12.45 -2.14 -12.10
N ARG A 69 -13.21 -1.16 -11.61
CA ARG A 69 -13.40 0.15 -12.25
C ARG A 69 -12.47 1.19 -11.64
N ARG A 70 -11.75 1.95 -12.47
CA ARG A 70 -10.80 3.00 -12.01
C ARG A 70 -11.47 4.01 -11.08
N GLU A 71 -12.75 4.31 -11.28
CA GLU A 71 -13.55 5.24 -10.47
C GLU A 71 -13.67 4.79 -9.01
N THR A 72 -13.74 3.48 -8.76
CA THR A 72 -13.79 2.91 -7.39
C THR A 72 -12.48 3.18 -6.65
N LEU A 73 -11.35 3.11 -7.36
CA LEU A 73 -10.02 3.35 -6.81
C LEU A 73 -9.75 4.84 -6.61
N ALA A 74 -10.35 5.72 -7.41
CA ALA A 74 -10.33 7.17 -7.17
C ALA A 74 -11.22 7.60 -5.99
N GLY A 75 -12.17 6.76 -5.58
CA GLY A 75 -13.11 7.02 -4.49
C GLY A 75 -12.56 6.77 -3.08
N LEU A 76 -13.46 6.81 -2.10
CA LEU A 76 -13.11 6.66 -0.68
C LEU A 76 -12.48 5.31 -0.34
N SER A 77 -12.92 4.22 -0.99
CA SER A 77 -12.41 2.87 -0.77
C SER A 77 -11.01 2.62 -1.35
N GLY A 78 -10.55 3.46 -2.27
CA GLY A 78 -9.22 3.40 -2.86
C GLY A 78 -8.33 4.52 -2.32
N LEU A 79 -8.33 5.67 -3.00
CA LEU A 79 -7.49 6.83 -2.68
C LEU A 79 -7.73 7.34 -1.25
N GLY A 80 -8.99 7.48 -0.83
CA GLY A 80 -9.30 8.02 0.50
C GLY A 80 -8.71 7.19 1.63
N ASP A 81 -8.95 5.88 1.59
CA ASP A 81 -8.47 4.93 2.58
C ASP A 81 -6.95 4.71 2.48
N LEU A 82 -6.39 4.74 1.26
CA LEU A 82 -4.94 4.72 1.04
C LEU A 82 -4.26 5.90 1.71
N VAL A 83 -4.72 7.13 1.47
CA VAL A 83 -4.16 8.34 2.08
C VAL A 83 -4.25 8.25 3.60
N LEU A 84 -5.44 7.93 4.15
CA LEU A 84 -5.64 7.78 5.59
C LEU A 84 -4.69 6.75 6.21
N THR A 85 -4.51 5.60 5.55
CA THR A 85 -3.67 4.51 6.07
C THR A 85 -2.18 4.84 5.99
N CYS A 86 -1.76 5.63 4.98
CA CYS A 86 -0.38 6.07 4.81
C CYS A 86 0.00 7.28 5.67
N THR A 87 -0.96 8.10 6.11
CA THR A 87 -0.71 9.33 6.90
C THR A 87 -1.27 9.28 8.32
N GLY A 88 -2.05 8.26 8.67
CA GLY A 88 -2.62 8.09 10.01
C GLY A 88 -1.69 7.34 10.97
N ASP A 89 -1.61 7.80 12.22
CA ASP A 89 -0.70 7.22 13.24
C ASP A 89 -1.18 5.89 13.81
N LEU A 90 -2.47 5.57 13.62
CA LEU A 90 -3.08 4.30 14.05
C LEU A 90 -2.82 3.14 13.08
N SER A 91 -2.22 3.42 11.92
CA SER A 91 -1.91 2.41 10.92
C SER A 91 -0.80 1.48 11.40
N ARG A 92 -1.16 0.23 11.70
CA ARG A 92 -0.20 -0.81 12.11
C ARG A 92 0.84 -1.10 11.02
N ASN A 93 0.41 -1.08 9.76
CA ASN A 93 1.27 -1.30 8.61
C ASN A 93 2.30 -0.17 8.46
N ARG A 94 1.86 1.09 8.59
CA ARG A 94 2.78 2.24 8.62
C ARG A 94 3.77 2.13 9.77
N ARG A 95 3.32 1.77 10.98
CA ARG A 95 4.22 1.59 12.12
C ARG A 95 5.29 0.52 11.87
N VAL A 96 4.93 -0.62 11.26
CA VAL A 96 5.93 -1.64 10.86
C VAL A 96 6.95 -1.03 9.91
N GLY A 97 6.49 -0.31 8.88
CA GLY A 97 7.37 0.39 7.96
C GLY A 97 8.32 1.39 8.64
N MET A 98 7.82 2.19 9.58
CA MET A 98 8.62 3.17 10.31
C MET A 98 9.72 2.51 11.13
N GLU A 99 9.40 1.44 11.84
CA GLU A 99 10.38 0.71 12.65
C GLU A 99 11.41 0.00 11.77
N LEU A 100 11.00 -0.55 10.62
CA LEU A 100 11.92 -1.08 9.60
C LEU A 100 12.85 0.02 9.10
N GLY A 101 12.32 1.18 8.72
CA GLY A 101 13.11 2.33 8.26
C GLY A 101 14.12 2.85 9.30
N ARG A 102 13.83 2.65 10.60
CA ARG A 102 14.75 2.93 11.71
C ARG A 102 15.80 1.85 11.95
N GLY A 103 15.81 0.79 11.13
CA GLY A 103 16.78 -0.29 11.17
C GLY A 103 16.43 -1.46 12.11
N ARG A 104 15.22 -1.50 12.68
CA ARG A 104 14.80 -2.63 13.52
C ARG A 104 14.48 -3.85 12.66
N ARG A 105 14.78 -5.04 13.17
CA ARG A 105 14.50 -6.30 12.47
C ARG A 105 13.02 -6.64 12.53
N LEU A 106 12.48 -7.25 11.47
CA LEU A 106 11.04 -7.52 11.35
C LEU A 106 10.53 -8.45 12.47
N ASP A 107 11.30 -9.48 12.83
CA ASP A 107 10.96 -10.40 13.93
C ASP A 107 10.82 -9.69 15.27
N GLU A 108 11.71 -8.76 15.59
CA GLU A 108 11.65 -7.93 16.81
C GLU A 108 10.45 -6.98 16.82
N ILE A 109 10.11 -6.41 15.66
CA ILE A 109 8.94 -5.54 15.50
C ILE A 109 7.68 -6.37 15.78
N LEU A 110 7.56 -7.54 15.14
CA LEU A 110 6.38 -8.40 15.25
C LEU A 110 6.22 -8.99 16.65
N ALA A 111 7.31 -9.35 17.34
CA ALA A 111 7.27 -9.84 18.72
C ALA A 111 6.64 -8.83 19.70
N GLY A 112 6.75 -7.52 19.42
CA GLY A 112 6.17 -6.45 20.22
C GLY A 112 4.72 -6.09 19.85
N MET A 113 4.13 -6.72 18.82
CA MET A 113 2.80 -6.35 18.31
C MET A 113 1.71 -7.29 18.84
N ARG A 114 0.63 -6.71 19.37
CA ARG A 114 -0.58 -7.45 19.77
C ARG A 114 -1.51 -7.79 18.60
N MET A 115 -1.33 -7.12 17.46
CA MET A 115 -2.19 -7.24 16.28
C MET A 115 -1.33 -7.47 15.04
N VAL A 116 -1.87 -8.20 14.07
CA VAL A 116 -1.15 -8.56 12.85
C VAL A 116 -1.08 -7.38 11.88
N ALA A 117 0.10 -7.16 11.28
CA ALA A 117 0.27 -6.29 10.12
C ALA A 117 -0.07 -7.08 8.84
N GLU A 118 -1.31 -6.94 8.38
CA GLU A 118 -1.83 -7.66 7.20
C GLU A 118 -1.00 -7.41 5.94
N GLY A 119 -0.43 -6.21 5.80
CA GLY A 119 0.35 -5.79 4.64
C GLY A 119 1.52 -6.73 4.34
N ILE A 120 2.09 -7.40 5.36
CA ILE A 120 3.18 -8.37 5.16
C ILE A 120 2.72 -9.53 4.28
N ARG A 121 1.61 -10.18 4.64
CA ARG A 121 1.05 -11.29 3.85
C ARG A 121 0.49 -10.78 2.52
N THR A 122 -0.16 -9.61 2.54
CA THR A 122 -0.74 -9.03 1.33
C THR A 122 0.33 -8.72 0.28
N THR A 123 1.55 -8.33 0.67
CA THR A 123 2.67 -8.13 -0.27
C THR A 123 2.92 -9.38 -1.13
N HIS A 124 2.99 -10.56 -0.51
CA HIS A 124 3.23 -11.81 -1.24
C HIS A 124 2.05 -12.17 -2.15
N ALA A 125 0.81 -12.03 -1.65
CA ALA A 125 -0.39 -12.32 -2.41
C ALA A 125 -0.55 -11.37 -3.62
N ALA A 126 -0.28 -10.08 -3.43
CA ALA A 126 -0.33 -9.08 -4.48
C ALA A 126 0.68 -9.39 -5.60
N LEU A 127 1.90 -9.80 -5.27
CA LEU A 127 2.92 -10.17 -6.26
C LEU A 127 2.56 -11.45 -7.01
N ALA A 128 1.99 -12.45 -6.34
CA ALA A 128 1.49 -13.64 -7.00
C ALA A 128 0.36 -13.31 -7.99
N LEU A 129 -0.58 -12.46 -7.58
CA LEU A 129 -1.67 -11.99 -8.44
C LEU A 129 -1.15 -11.15 -9.61
N GLY A 130 -0.23 -10.23 -9.35
CA GLY A 130 0.43 -9.42 -10.39
C GLY A 130 1.13 -10.30 -11.42
N THR A 131 1.85 -11.34 -10.97
CA THR A 131 2.50 -12.31 -11.86
C THR A 131 1.49 -13.03 -12.74
N LYS A 132 0.37 -13.51 -12.16
CA LYS A 132 -0.70 -14.18 -12.90
C LYS A 132 -1.31 -13.29 -13.99
N HIS A 133 -1.39 -11.98 -13.76
CA HIS A 133 -2.00 -11.02 -14.69
C HIS A 133 -0.98 -10.23 -15.53
N GLY A 134 0.32 -10.52 -15.41
CA GLY A 134 1.37 -9.76 -16.11
C GLY A 134 1.48 -8.29 -15.68
N VAL A 135 1.05 -7.96 -14.46
CA VAL A 135 1.08 -6.60 -13.90
C VAL A 135 2.32 -6.42 -13.03
N GLU A 136 3.17 -5.45 -13.37
CA GLU A 136 4.32 -5.07 -12.55
C GLU A 136 3.88 -4.26 -11.31
N LEU A 137 4.37 -4.69 -10.14
CA LEU A 137 4.15 -4.03 -8.85
C LEU A 137 5.49 -3.64 -8.19
N PRO A 138 6.20 -2.61 -8.72
CA PRO A 138 7.49 -2.15 -8.22
C PRO A 138 7.58 -1.99 -6.70
N ILE A 139 6.63 -1.28 -6.09
CA ILE A 139 6.63 -0.95 -4.66
C ILE A 139 6.40 -2.24 -3.87
N ALA A 140 5.44 -3.06 -4.27
CA ALA A 140 5.20 -4.35 -3.62
C ALA A 140 6.44 -5.26 -3.71
N ALA A 141 7.13 -5.29 -4.85
CA ALA A 141 8.34 -6.09 -5.04
C ALA A 141 9.46 -5.66 -4.09
N GLN A 142 9.72 -4.36 -4.00
CA GLN A 142 10.73 -3.83 -3.08
C GLN A 142 10.34 -4.05 -1.62
N MET A 143 9.05 -3.92 -1.27
CA MET A 143 8.59 -4.26 0.08
C MET A 143 8.76 -5.75 0.38
N LYS A 144 8.59 -6.65 -0.59
CA LYS A 144 8.88 -8.08 -0.38
C LYS A 144 10.36 -8.28 -0.06
N ASP A 145 11.27 -7.61 -0.75
CA ASP A 145 12.70 -7.74 -0.51
C ASP A 145 13.10 -7.20 0.87
N VAL A 146 12.57 -6.05 1.27
CA VAL A 146 12.78 -5.49 2.61
C VAL A 146 12.20 -6.39 3.70
N LEU A 147 10.97 -6.88 3.53
CA LEU A 147 10.28 -7.74 4.51
C LEU A 147 10.95 -9.13 4.64
N ASP A 148 11.47 -9.67 3.55
CA ASP A 148 12.21 -10.94 3.54
C ASP A 148 13.67 -10.78 3.99
N GLY A 149 14.12 -9.54 4.29
CA GLY A 149 15.50 -9.25 4.68
C GLY A 149 16.52 -9.42 3.55
N ARG A 150 16.10 -9.36 2.28
CA ARG A 150 16.97 -9.44 1.11
C ARG A 150 17.69 -8.12 0.80
N CYS A 151 17.12 -7.00 1.24
CA CYS A 151 17.77 -5.69 1.20
C CYS A 151 17.35 -4.83 2.41
N SER A 152 18.13 -3.79 2.67
CA SER A 152 17.79 -2.77 3.65
C SER A 152 16.67 -1.85 3.12
N PRO A 153 15.92 -1.18 4.01
CA PRO A 153 14.90 -0.21 3.59
C PRO A 153 15.45 0.92 2.73
N ALA A 154 16.69 1.38 3.00
CA ALA A 154 17.35 2.42 2.22
C ALA A 154 17.66 1.95 0.79
N GLU A 155 18.22 0.75 0.62
CA GLU A 155 18.46 0.14 -0.68
C GLU A 155 17.14 -0.08 -1.46
N GLY A 156 16.07 -0.51 -0.78
CA GLY A 156 14.76 -0.68 -1.40
C GLY A 156 14.17 0.63 -1.94
N VAL A 157 14.33 1.73 -1.20
CA VAL A 157 13.92 3.06 -1.68
C VAL A 157 14.78 3.53 -2.85
N GLU A 158 16.10 3.37 -2.76
CA GLU A 158 17.04 3.74 -3.82
C GLU A 158 16.69 3.02 -5.14
N ALA A 159 16.37 1.73 -5.07
CA ALA A 159 15.92 0.95 -6.22
C ALA A 159 14.61 1.49 -6.84
N LEU A 160 13.68 2.00 -6.03
CA LEU A 160 12.44 2.62 -6.52
C LEU A 160 12.67 3.98 -7.20
N MET A 161 13.66 4.74 -6.72
CA MET A 161 14.02 6.05 -7.26
C MET A 161 14.90 5.94 -8.52
N GLY A 162 15.75 4.92 -8.61
CA GLY A 162 16.62 4.65 -9.76
C GLY A 162 15.91 4.01 -10.96
N ARG A 163 14.64 3.60 -10.83
CA ARG A 163 13.86 3.06 -11.96
C ARG A 163 13.64 4.13 -13.03
N ARG A 164 13.85 3.74 -14.29
CA ARG A 164 13.67 4.59 -15.48
C ARG A 164 12.28 5.24 -15.46
N GLN A 165 12.23 6.56 -15.51
CA GLN A 165 10.99 7.32 -15.58
C GLN A 165 10.19 6.90 -16.82
N ARG A 166 8.91 6.56 -16.65
CA ARG A 166 7.93 6.40 -17.74
C ARG A 166 6.98 7.60 -17.72
N ALA A 167 6.39 7.93 -18.87
CA ALA A 167 5.43 9.01 -18.98
C ALA A 167 4.22 8.76 -18.05
N GLU A 168 3.68 9.83 -17.46
CA GLU A 168 2.57 9.77 -16.48
C GLU A 168 1.29 9.14 -17.07
N VAL A 169 1.16 9.15 -18.39
CA VAL A 169 -0.02 8.68 -19.15
C VAL A 169 0.06 7.20 -19.55
N ASP A 170 1.21 6.55 -19.43
CA ASP A 170 1.41 5.14 -19.85
C ASP A 170 1.29 4.15 -18.67
N GLY A 171 0.39 4.44 -17.72
CA GLY A 171 0.30 3.81 -16.40
C GLY A 171 -0.96 3.02 -16.08
#